data_AF-W2M8E1-F1
#
_entry.id   AF-W2M8E1-F1
#
_cell.length_a   1.000
_cell.length_b   1.000
_cell.length_c   1.000
_cell.angle_alpha   90.00
_cell.angle_beta   90.00
_cell.angle_gamma   90.00
#
_symmetry.space_group_name_H-M   'P 1'
#
loop_
_entity.id
_entity.type
_entity.pdbx_description
1 polymer ?
#
loop_
_entity_poly.entity_id
_entity_poly.type
_entity_poly.pdbx_seq_one_letter_code
_entity_poly.pdbx_strand_id
1 'polypeptide(L)'
;MGNGIFRYFLEWLKEEVGRNNWQKWIDAHISAYFAVGSPLLGSAESIELITSGLTEGLPITQSEMRKLVVSFGSILSFMPISSGLNSPKDNEVLITVHSQQGVIPNDDPVLSRNYTSADVASGQLFRDMSVHDPIFGKLETLRKKFYAEDPVLDFFKPWERPPIASVYSVYGVNVPTKIFYEYENSETPGHWFQVQFTNEEGQEPTCSKTGDGTVPYHSLSWAHTWLGSKGSSVRVTQTPQSVYFSAENITRVRAVRHASNHHAEYSLLNGKLPICEADDGSSSFSGTAGFFAGLFGPLNRDRITFFESSKEMDGVTQSTGVWEIDGVGHRDILSNPAFLRELRAELRHIFNGKTNSDKSSRPPVIDSDCYWNYRHAHCEFPEFCEYRYVFGDMTFDQSCRVRLKGTLPAPPAHTSPFLGVSASSPSKESVELSFTGPYCSAPCMPISSSSQDITMSSSSNFNGLGSLQQEPLQT
;
A
#
# COMPACT_ATOMS: atom_id res chain seq x y z
N MET A 1 0.03 3.80 -7.81
CA MET A 1 0.00 4.97 -8.74
C MET A 1 0.08 6.32 -8.03
N GLY A 2 -0.86 6.72 -7.16
CA GLY A 2 -0.93 8.09 -6.59
C GLY A 2 0.36 8.61 -5.93
N ASN A 3 1.12 7.73 -5.26
CA ASN A 3 2.43 8.04 -4.69
C ASN A 3 3.45 8.56 -5.74
N GLY A 4 3.39 8.06 -6.98
CA GLY A 4 4.23 8.53 -8.09
C GLY A 4 3.81 9.91 -8.63
N ILE A 5 2.51 10.22 -8.61
CA ILE A 5 2.00 11.57 -8.94
C ILE A 5 2.49 12.57 -7.88
N PHE A 6 2.46 12.19 -6.60
CA PHE A 6 3.00 13.03 -5.52
C PHE A 6 4.52 13.20 -5.62
N ARG A 7 5.26 12.14 -5.99
CA ARG A 7 6.70 12.24 -6.31
C ARG A 7 6.96 13.27 -7.42
N TYR A 8 6.21 13.22 -8.52
CA TYR A 8 6.33 14.17 -9.62
C TYR A 8 6.03 15.61 -9.16
N PHE A 9 4.95 15.80 -8.41
CA PHE A 9 4.59 17.11 -7.82
C PHE A 9 5.73 17.70 -6.96
N LEU A 10 6.42 16.88 -6.16
CA LEU A 10 7.54 17.36 -5.33
C LEU A 10 8.77 17.78 -6.14
N GLU A 11 9.06 17.16 -7.29
CA GLU A 11 10.14 17.61 -8.18
C GLU A 11 9.72 18.86 -8.97
N TRP A 12 8.51 18.87 -9.55
CA TRP A 12 7.92 20.03 -10.23
C TRP A 12 7.91 21.28 -9.35
N LEU A 13 7.57 21.13 -8.06
CA LEU A 13 7.57 22.23 -7.10
C LEU A 13 8.96 22.89 -6.95
N LYS A 14 10.06 22.13 -7.09
CA LYS A 14 11.44 22.65 -7.00
C LYS A 14 11.79 23.53 -8.20
N GLU A 15 11.23 23.23 -9.37
CA GLU A 15 11.41 24.01 -10.60
C GLU A 15 10.61 25.32 -10.53
N GLU A 16 9.30 25.23 -10.30
CA GLU A 16 8.38 26.37 -10.36
C GLU A 16 8.58 27.39 -9.23
N VAL A 17 8.66 26.91 -7.98
CA VAL A 17 8.78 27.79 -6.80
C VAL A 17 10.24 28.27 -6.62
N GLY A 18 11.17 27.64 -7.35
CA GLY A 18 12.59 27.96 -7.37
C GLY A 18 13.35 27.44 -6.14
N ARG A 19 14.64 27.15 -6.35
CA ARG A 19 15.55 26.41 -5.45
C ARG A 19 15.54 26.82 -3.97
N ASN A 20 15.21 28.07 -3.64
CA ASN A 20 15.32 28.63 -2.28
C ASN A 20 13.98 28.74 -1.52
N ASN A 21 12.84 28.42 -2.17
CA ASN A 21 11.51 28.64 -1.61
C ASN A 21 10.62 27.39 -1.58
N TRP A 22 10.87 26.39 -2.42
CA TRP A 22 10.06 25.15 -2.45
C TRP A 22 10.01 24.43 -1.09
N GLN A 23 11.12 24.37 -0.35
CA GLN A 23 11.14 23.75 0.98
C GLN A 23 10.24 24.48 1.97
N LYS A 24 10.32 25.83 2.02
CA LYS A 24 9.44 26.66 2.85
C LYS A 24 7.96 26.48 2.49
N TRP A 25 7.66 26.23 1.21
CA TRP A 25 6.31 25.91 0.78
C TRP A 25 5.86 24.55 1.33
N ILE A 26 6.70 23.51 1.25
CA ILE A 26 6.41 22.19 1.83
C ILE A 26 6.19 22.31 3.34
N ASP A 27 7.10 22.96 4.06
CA ASP A 27 7.05 23.11 5.52
C ASP A 27 5.78 23.85 5.99
N ALA A 28 5.26 24.77 5.17
CA ALA A 28 4.04 25.52 5.46
C ALA A 28 2.73 24.81 5.06
N HIS A 29 2.75 23.87 4.10
CA HIS A 29 1.53 23.28 3.52
C HIS A 29 1.40 21.76 3.69
N ILE A 30 2.48 21.03 4.02
CA ILE A 30 2.49 19.57 4.11
C ILE A 30 3.02 19.11 5.47
N SER A 31 2.11 18.85 6.41
CA SER A 31 2.47 18.36 7.75
C SER A 31 3.01 16.93 7.75
N ALA A 32 2.44 16.05 6.91
CA ALA A 32 2.82 14.65 6.81
C ALA A 32 2.46 14.04 5.45
N TYR A 33 3.13 12.96 5.10
CA TYR A 33 2.84 12.15 3.91
C TYR A 33 2.73 10.67 4.27
N PHE A 34 1.65 10.01 3.82
CA PHE A 34 1.37 8.59 4.00
C PHE A 34 1.40 7.88 2.65
N ALA A 35 2.52 7.22 2.34
CA ALA A 35 2.72 6.42 1.14
C ALA A 35 2.09 5.03 1.32
N VAL A 36 0.80 4.91 1.07
CA VAL A 36 0.06 3.63 1.17
C VAL A 36 0.25 2.81 -0.11
N GLY A 37 0.60 1.53 0.01
CA GLY A 37 0.72 0.57 -1.10
C GLY A 37 1.62 1.09 -2.22
N SER A 38 2.80 1.61 -1.89
CA SER A 38 3.62 2.35 -2.85
C SER A 38 4.58 1.44 -3.63
N PRO A 39 4.43 1.28 -4.97
CA PRO A 39 5.38 0.55 -5.80
C PRO A 39 6.63 1.39 -6.05
N LEU A 40 7.50 1.53 -5.04
CA LEU A 40 8.65 2.43 -5.07
C LEU A 40 9.72 2.02 -6.10
N LEU A 41 9.78 0.72 -6.42
CA LEU A 41 10.59 0.14 -7.50
C LEU A 41 9.72 -0.49 -8.61
N GLY A 42 8.44 -0.10 -8.72
CA GLY A 42 7.47 -0.67 -9.67
C GLY A 42 6.83 -1.99 -9.23
N SER A 43 6.12 -2.67 -10.13
CA SER A 43 5.57 -4.02 -9.93
C SER A 43 5.63 -4.86 -11.21
N ALA A 44 5.94 -6.16 -11.07
CA ALA A 44 5.92 -7.12 -12.17
C ALA A 44 4.50 -7.34 -12.76
N GLU A 45 3.43 -7.09 -11.99
CA GLU A 45 2.04 -7.15 -12.49
C GLU A 45 1.80 -6.19 -13.66
N SER A 46 2.55 -5.07 -13.72
CA SER A 46 2.52 -4.14 -14.86
C SER A 46 2.98 -4.77 -16.19
N ILE A 47 3.82 -5.81 -16.14
CA ILE A 47 4.28 -6.56 -17.31
C ILE A 47 3.16 -7.48 -17.81
N GLU A 48 2.48 -8.21 -16.92
CA GLU A 48 1.29 -9.04 -17.26
C GLU A 48 0.19 -8.19 -17.89
N LEU A 49 -0.08 -7.02 -17.30
CA LEU A 49 -1.04 -6.03 -17.75
C LEU A 49 -0.79 -5.53 -19.20
N ILE A 50 0.46 -5.31 -19.61
CA ILE A 50 0.78 -4.90 -20.99
C ILE A 50 1.00 -6.06 -21.97
N THR A 51 1.20 -7.29 -21.49
CA THR A 51 1.57 -8.46 -22.32
C THR A 51 0.36 -9.32 -22.70
N SER A 52 -0.36 -9.86 -21.71
CA SER A 52 -1.61 -10.60 -21.93
C SER A 52 -2.85 -9.80 -21.55
N GLY A 53 -2.74 -8.89 -20.58
CA GLY A 53 -3.87 -8.25 -19.92
C GLY A 53 -4.38 -9.07 -18.73
N LEU A 54 -4.90 -8.39 -17.72
CA LEU A 54 -5.34 -8.97 -16.44
C LEU A 54 -6.75 -8.45 -16.11
N THR A 55 -7.74 -9.35 -16.01
CA THR A 55 -9.16 -8.99 -15.99
C THR A 55 -9.74 -8.70 -14.62
N GLU A 56 -9.10 -9.15 -13.53
CA GLU A 56 -9.52 -8.88 -12.15
C GLU A 56 -11.00 -9.19 -11.85
N GLY A 57 -11.50 -10.29 -12.42
CA GLY A 57 -12.89 -10.73 -12.27
C GLY A 57 -13.92 -9.95 -13.09
N LEU A 58 -13.50 -8.95 -13.89
CA LEU A 58 -14.37 -8.28 -14.84
C LEU A 58 -14.79 -9.24 -15.97
N PRO A 59 -16.05 -9.18 -16.46
CA PRO A 59 -16.58 -10.06 -17.51
C PRO A 59 -16.15 -9.61 -18.92
N ILE A 60 -14.84 -9.48 -19.12
CA ILE A 60 -14.18 -9.10 -20.38
C ILE A 60 -12.99 -10.04 -20.62
N THR A 61 -12.56 -10.20 -21.87
CA THR A 61 -11.38 -11.04 -22.16
C THR A 61 -10.09 -10.32 -21.77
N GLN A 62 -9.03 -11.08 -21.48
CA GLN A 62 -7.68 -10.53 -21.27
C GLN A 62 -7.23 -9.67 -22.46
N SER A 63 -7.53 -10.08 -23.69
CA SER A 63 -7.20 -9.33 -24.91
C SER A 63 -7.89 -7.96 -25.02
N GLU A 64 -9.17 -7.84 -24.65
CA GLU A 64 -9.85 -6.53 -24.63
C GLU A 64 -9.37 -5.68 -23.45
N MET A 65 -9.14 -6.29 -22.28
CA MET A 65 -8.56 -5.58 -21.14
C MET A 65 -7.17 -5.04 -21.46
N ARG A 66 -6.33 -5.83 -22.14
CA ARG A 66 -5.00 -5.41 -22.61
C ARG A 66 -5.08 -4.16 -23.50
N LYS A 67 -5.98 -4.15 -24.50
CA LYS A 67 -6.20 -2.99 -25.38
C LYS A 67 -6.56 -1.73 -24.60
N LEU A 68 -7.37 -1.88 -23.55
CA LEU A 68 -7.70 -0.77 -22.63
C LEU A 68 -6.47 -0.32 -21.81
N VAL A 69 -5.75 -1.25 -21.18
CA VAL A 69 -4.54 -0.95 -20.38
C VAL A 69 -3.49 -0.20 -21.20
N VAL A 70 -3.14 -0.67 -22.40
CA VAL A 70 -2.07 -0.05 -23.21
C VAL A 70 -2.47 1.32 -23.79
N SER A 71 -3.75 1.72 -23.66
CA SER A 71 -4.19 3.10 -23.93
C SER A 71 -3.87 4.06 -22.77
N PHE A 72 -3.67 3.55 -21.56
CA PHE A 72 -3.33 4.34 -20.38
C PHE A 72 -1.82 4.54 -20.29
N GLY A 73 -1.34 5.73 -20.67
CA GLY A 73 0.09 6.07 -20.57
C GLY A 73 0.68 5.92 -19.16
N SER A 74 -0.14 5.97 -18.11
CA SER A 74 0.27 5.81 -16.71
C SER A 74 0.79 4.41 -16.35
N ILE A 75 0.50 3.36 -17.14
CA ILE A 75 1.01 2.00 -16.87
C ILE A 75 2.54 1.94 -16.83
N LEU A 76 3.21 2.80 -17.59
CA LEU A 76 4.66 2.91 -17.66
C LEU A 76 5.28 3.53 -16.39
N SER A 77 4.50 4.27 -15.59
CA SER A 77 4.98 5.00 -14.40
C SER A 77 5.32 4.12 -13.19
N PHE A 78 4.99 2.83 -13.24
CA PHE A 78 5.25 1.84 -12.19
C PHE A 78 5.74 0.50 -12.77
N MET A 79 6.39 0.56 -13.94
CA MET A 79 7.22 -0.54 -14.45
C MET A 79 8.37 -0.85 -13.47
N PRO A 80 8.82 -2.11 -13.37
CA PRO A 80 9.96 -2.47 -12.53
C PRO A 80 11.23 -1.69 -12.85
N ILE A 81 11.92 -1.23 -11.80
CA ILE A 81 13.22 -0.55 -11.90
C ILE A 81 14.22 -1.19 -10.93
N SER A 82 15.51 -1.09 -11.25
CA SER A 82 16.57 -1.55 -10.35
C SER A 82 16.66 -0.65 -9.11
N SER A 83 16.93 -1.22 -7.94
CA SER A 83 17.20 -0.47 -6.71
C SER A 83 18.50 0.34 -6.74
N GLY A 84 19.37 0.09 -7.73
CA GLY A 84 20.68 0.74 -7.86
C GLY A 84 21.70 0.35 -6.77
N LEU A 85 21.34 -0.54 -5.84
CA LEU A 85 22.23 -1.01 -4.78
C LEU A 85 23.02 -2.29 -5.17
N ASN A 86 22.86 -2.77 -6.41
CA ASN A 86 23.38 -4.06 -6.88
C ASN A 86 22.94 -5.23 -5.99
N SER A 87 21.69 -5.20 -5.51
CA SER A 87 21.12 -6.33 -4.76
C SER A 87 21.00 -7.55 -5.67
N PRO A 88 21.15 -8.79 -5.15
CA PRO A 88 20.80 -10.00 -5.90
C PRO A 88 19.38 -9.92 -6.52
N LYS A 89 18.43 -9.30 -5.82
CA LYS A 89 17.04 -9.08 -6.27
C LYS A 89 16.91 -8.20 -7.51
N ASP A 90 17.84 -7.27 -7.74
CA ASP A 90 17.80 -6.40 -8.94
C ASP A 90 18.13 -7.18 -10.23
N ASN A 91 18.89 -8.28 -10.10
CA ASN A 91 19.34 -9.15 -11.18
C ASN A 91 18.43 -10.36 -11.40
N GLU A 92 17.34 -10.51 -10.63
CA GLU A 92 16.36 -11.56 -10.86
C GLU A 92 15.61 -11.33 -12.18
N VAL A 93 15.29 -12.43 -12.87
CA VAL A 93 14.52 -12.40 -14.10
C VAL A 93 13.05 -12.14 -13.73
N LEU A 94 12.45 -11.12 -14.34
CA LEU A 94 11.04 -10.77 -14.14
C LEU A 94 10.15 -11.33 -15.24
N ILE A 95 10.70 -11.46 -16.45
CA ILE A 95 10.01 -12.08 -17.58
C ILE A 95 10.99 -12.89 -18.45
N THR A 96 10.57 -14.09 -18.83
CA THR A 96 11.16 -14.87 -19.93
C THR A 96 10.19 -14.85 -21.10
N VAL A 97 10.70 -14.53 -22.29
CA VAL A 97 9.93 -14.55 -23.54
C VAL A 97 10.52 -15.60 -24.48
N HIS A 98 9.67 -16.55 -24.89
CA HIS A 98 9.95 -17.50 -25.96
C HIS A 98 9.39 -16.95 -27.28
N SER A 99 10.27 -16.88 -28.28
CA SER A 99 9.99 -16.37 -29.61
C SER A 99 10.19 -17.47 -30.65
N GLN A 100 9.10 -18.00 -31.20
CA GLN A 100 9.09 -18.81 -32.41
C GLN A 100 9.08 -17.90 -33.65
N GLN A 101 10.09 -18.01 -34.51
CA GLN A 101 10.24 -17.20 -35.73
C GLN A 101 9.76 -17.90 -37.01
N GLY A 102 9.31 -19.15 -36.90
CA GLY A 102 8.91 -20.00 -38.02
C GLY A 102 7.42 -20.03 -38.33
N VAL A 103 7.10 -20.16 -39.62
CA VAL A 103 5.77 -20.55 -40.14
C VAL A 103 5.65 -22.09 -40.26
N ILE A 104 6.71 -22.83 -39.93
CA ILE A 104 6.79 -24.29 -40.02
C ILE A 104 7.27 -24.84 -38.66
N PRO A 105 6.50 -25.71 -37.97
CA PRO A 105 6.74 -26.04 -36.55
C PRO A 105 8.03 -26.76 -36.14
N ASN A 106 8.93 -27.14 -37.05
CA ASN A 106 9.94 -28.19 -36.78
C ASN A 106 11.41 -27.83 -36.99
N ASP A 107 11.77 -26.68 -37.59
CA ASP A 107 13.18 -26.35 -37.92
C ASP A 107 13.70 -25.00 -37.37
N ASP A 108 12.82 -24.08 -36.93
CA ASP A 108 13.25 -22.79 -36.39
C ASP A 108 13.53 -22.87 -34.88
N PRO A 109 14.72 -22.43 -34.39
CA PRO A 109 15.06 -22.50 -32.98
C PRO A 109 14.20 -21.53 -32.16
N VAL A 110 13.53 -22.03 -31.13
CA VAL A 110 12.80 -21.21 -30.14
C VAL A 110 13.80 -20.28 -29.45
N LEU A 111 13.72 -18.98 -29.74
CA LEU A 111 14.58 -17.98 -29.12
C LEU A 111 14.01 -17.61 -27.75
N SER A 112 14.57 -18.20 -26.69
CA SER A 112 14.27 -17.83 -25.31
C SER A 112 15.14 -16.66 -24.86
N ARG A 113 14.53 -15.61 -24.29
CA ARG A 113 15.25 -14.46 -23.74
C ARG A 113 14.68 -14.03 -22.39
N ASN A 114 15.59 -13.84 -21.43
CA ASN A 114 15.30 -13.39 -20.08
C ASN A 114 15.49 -11.87 -19.96
N TYR A 115 14.67 -11.22 -19.15
CA TYR A 115 14.71 -9.79 -18.90
C TYR A 115 14.63 -9.49 -17.39
N THR A 116 15.53 -8.63 -16.93
CA THR A 116 15.62 -8.13 -15.55
C THR A 116 14.91 -6.80 -15.38
N SER A 117 14.86 -6.28 -14.15
CA SER A 117 14.40 -4.91 -13.86
C SER A 117 15.10 -3.83 -14.71
N ALA A 118 16.40 -4.00 -14.99
CA ALA A 118 17.18 -3.07 -15.80
C ALA A 118 16.84 -3.15 -17.30
N ASP A 119 16.50 -4.33 -17.81
CA ASP A 119 16.08 -4.52 -19.20
C ASP A 119 14.69 -3.90 -19.47
N VAL A 120 13.79 -3.95 -18.48
CA VAL A 120 12.50 -3.25 -18.54
C VAL A 120 12.70 -1.73 -18.49
N ALA A 121 13.42 -1.23 -17.49
CA ALA A 121 13.68 0.20 -17.30
C ALA A 121 14.38 0.85 -18.50
N SER A 122 15.38 0.18 -19.09
CA SER A 122 16.11 0.65 -20.28
C SER A 122 15.31 0.59 -21.59
N GLY A 123 14.10 0.03 -21.57
CA GLY A 123 13.25 -0.16 -22.75
C GLY A 123 13.61 -1.37 -23.61
N GLN A 124 14.54 -2.23 -23.16
CA GLN A 124 15.04 -3.34 -23.97
C GLN A 124 13.94 -4.36 -24.26
N LEU A 125 13.18 -4.76 -23.23
CA LEU A 125 11.99 -5.62 -23.38
C LEU A 125 11.04 -5.10 -24.47
N PHE A 126 10.72 -3.81 -24.44
CA PHE A 126 9.78 -3.20 -25.39
C PHE A 126 10.31 -3.19 -26.82
N ARG A 127 11.62 -2.98 -27.02
CA ARG A 127 12.23 -3.04 -28.35
C ARG A 127 12.22 -4.47 -28.90
N ASP A 128 12.57 -5.46 -28.09
CA ASP A 128 12.60 -6.86 -28.53
C ASP A 128 11.20 -7.42 -28.81
N MET A 129 10.23 -7.18 -27.93
CA MET A 129 8.84 -7.60 -28.14
C MET A 129 8.17 -6.88 -29.32
N SER A 130 8.65 -5.69 -29.72
CA SER A 130 8.09 -4.94 -30.86
C SER A 130 8.20 -5.66 -32.21
N VAL A 131 9.08 -6.66 -32.32
CA VAL A 131 9.25 -7.49 -33.52
C VAL A 131 8.01 -8.34 -33.81
N HIS A 132 7.37 -8.88 -32.76
CA HIS A 132 6.18 -9.73 -32.86
C HIS A 132 4.87 -8.99 -32.49
N ASP A 133 4.99 -7.82 -31.85
CA ASP A 133 3.87 -7.03 -31.37
C ASP A 133 4.09 -5.51 -31.49
N PRO A 134 3.53 -4.86 -32.53
CA PRO A 134 3.69 -3.43 -32.76
C PRO A 134 3.20 -2.51 -31.62
N ILE A 135 2.43 -3.00 -30.65
CA ILE A 135 2.02 -2.23 -29.47
C ILE A 135 3.25 -1.89 -28.60
N PHE A 136 4.21 -2.82 -28.45
CA PHE A 136 5.42 -2.57 -27.67
C PHE A 136 6.31 -1.48 -28.28
N GLY A 137 6.33 -1.34 -29.62
CA GLY A 137 7.00 -0.22 -30.29
C GLY A 137 6.34 1.14 -30.02
N LYS A 138 5.01 1.18 -29.86
CA LYS A 138 4.28 2.38 -29.41
C LYS A 138 4.57 2.67 -27.93
N LEU A 139 4.57 1.64 -27.08
CA LEU A 139 4.90 1.77 -25.65
C LEU A 139 6.33 2.27 -25.43
N GLU A 140 7.33 1.78 -26.16
CA GLU A 140 8.70 2.32 -26.10
C GLU A 140 8.76 3.80 -26.53
N THR A 141 7.98 4.17 -27.55
CA THR A 141 7.88 5.58 -27.99
C THR A 141 7.31 6.48 -26.89
N LEU A 142 6.26 6.02 -26.20
CA LEU A 142 5.68 6.72 -25.05
C LEU A 142 6.63 6.75 -23.85
N ARG A 143 7.31 5.63 -23.55
CA ARG A 143 8.29 5.49 -22.46
C ARG A 143 9.44 6.47 -22.64
N LYS A 144 10.01 6.56 -23.85
CA LYS A 144 11.05 7.56 -24.14
C LYS A 144 10.53 8.98 -23.89
N LYS A 145 9.49 9.37 -24.62
CA LYS A 145 8.99 10.76 -24.64
C LYS A 145 8.49 11.28 -23.29
N PHE A 146 7.85 10.45 -22.46
CA PHE A 146 7.14 10.89 -21.25
C PHE A 146 7.73 10.39 -19.93
N TYR A 147 8.77 9.54 -19.98
CA TYR A 147 9.37 8.95 -18.77
C TYR A 147 10.91 8.95 -18.76
N ALA A 148 11.56 8.73 -19.90
CA ALA A 148 13.03 8.75 -20.00
C ALA A 148 13.59 10.13 -20.38
N GLU A 149 12.81 10.92 -21.13
CA GLU A 149 13.15 12.27 -21.59
C GLU A 149 12.32 13.35 -20.86
N ASP A 150 11.64 12.98 -19.76
CA ASP A 150 10.91 13.94 -18.93
C ASP A 150 11.92 14.88 -18.21
N PRO A 151 11.74 16.22 -18.30
CA PRO A 151 12.70 17.17 -17.75
C PRO A 151 12.59 17.33 -16.22
N VAL A 152 11.46 16.94 -15.62
CA VAL A 152 11.11 17.18 -14.21
C VAL A 152 11.51 15.99 -13.34
N LEU A 153 11.23 14.76 -13.79
CA LEU A 153 11.40 13.55 -13.00
C LEU A 153 12.06 12.42 -13.78
N ASP A 154 13.24 11.99 -13.31
CA ASP A 154 13.77 10.66 -13.62
C ASP A 154 12.94 9.59 -12.90
N PHE A 155 12.04 8.94 -13.65
CA PHE A 155 11.20 7.84 -13.17
C PHE A 155 11.99 6.55 -12.90
N PHE A 156 13.15 6.37 -13.54
CA PHE A 156 13.96 5.15 -13.43
C PHE A 156 14.98 5.21 -12.28
N LYS A 157 15.19 6.39 -11.69
CA LYS A 157 15.89 6.55 -10.42
C LYS A 157 14.99 6.10 -9.24
N PRO A 158 15.49 5.30 -8.29
CA PRO A 158 14.79 4.99 -7.03
C PRO A 158 14.44 6.23 -6.20
N TRP A 159 13.32 6.20 -5.48
CA TRP A 159 12.83 7.37 -4.75
C TRP A 159 13.56 7.58 -3.40
N GLU A 160 14.27 8.70 -3.28
CA GLU A 160 14.83 9.19 -2.02
C GLU A 160 13.73 9.63 -1.03
N ARG A 161 14.03 9.70 0.28
CA ARG A 161 13.06 10.11 1.30
C ARG A 161 12.49 11.50 0.94
N PRO A 162 11.15 11.66 0.82
CA PRO A 162 10.55 12.97 0.61
C PRO A 162 11.01 14.01 1.64
N PRO A 163 11.26 15.27 1.26
CA PRO A 163 11.76 16.33 2.14
C PRO A 163 10.65 16.94 3.00
N ILE A 164 9.88 16.08 3.67
CA ILE A 164 8.71 16.40 4.49
C ILE A 164 9.05 16.06 5.96
N ALA A 165 8.50 16.81 6.91
CA ALA A 165 8.75 16.60 8.34
C ALA A 165 8.41 15.15 8.76
N SER A 166 7.17 14.71 8.56
CA SER A 166 6.74 13.35 8.90
C SER A 166 6.41 12.53 7.64
N VAL A 167 7.09 11.41 7.44
CA VAL A 167 6.87 10.49 6.31
C VAL A 167 6.56 9.10 6.84
N TYR A 168 5.46 8.52 6.36
CA TYR A 168 5.04 7.16 6.67
C TYR A 168 4.92 6.36 5.38
N SER A 169 5.57 5.20 5.29
CA SER A 169 5.27 4.21 4.25
C SER A 169 4.45 3.08 4.88
N VAL A 170 3.37 2.68 4.24
CA VAL A 170 2.42 1.71 4.79
C VAL A 170 2.04 0.70 3.71
N TYR A 171 2.24 -0.58 3.99
CA TYR A 171 1.93 -1.63 3.02
C TYR A 171 1.60 -2.97 3.67
N GLY A 172 0.92 -3.80 2.89
CA GLY A 172 0.68 -5.21 3.22
C GLY A 172 1.92 -6.06 3.00
N VAL A 173 2.06 -7.14 3.75
CA VAL A 173 3.11 -8.14 3.56
C VAL A 173 2.55 -9.54 3.76
N ASN A 174 3.30 -10.56 3.33
CA ASN A 174 2.96 -11.97 3.50
C ASN A 174 1.69 -12.41 2.73
N VAL A 175 1.37 -11.70 1.63
CA VAL A 175 0.37 -12.10 0.64
C VAL A 175 1.07 -12.66 -0.61
N PRO A 176 0.62 -13.79 -1.19
CA PRO A 176 1.22 -14.34 -2.41
C PRO A 176 1.20 -13.33 -3.55
N THR A 177 2.38 -12.94 -4.05
CA THR A 177 2.55 -11.86 -5.03
C THR A 177 3.37 -12.35 -6.22
N LYS A 178 2.87 -12.18 -7.45
CA LYS A 178 3.59 -12.60 -8.67
C LYS A 178 4.83 -11.74 -8.91
N ILE A 179 5.97 -12.37 -9.24
CA ILE A 179 7.23 -11.68 -9.57
C ILE A 179 7.86 -12.10 -10.89
N PHE A 180 7.61 -13.33 -11.33
CA PHE A 180 8.14 -13.87 -12.58
C PHE A 180 7.01 -14.35 -13.48
N TYR A 181 7.18 -14.12 -14.78
CA TYR A 181 6.28 -14.56 -15.83
C TYR A 181 7.06 -15.21 -16.98
N GLU A 182 6.51 -16.27 -17.54
CA GLU A 182 7.01 -16.83 -18.79
C GLU A 182 5.93 -16.71 -19.87
N TYR A 183 6.31 -16.15 -21.00
CA TYR A 183 5.42 -15.90 -22.13
C TYR A 183 5.94 -16.55 -23.41
N GLU A 184 5.02 -17.02 -24.24
CA GLU A 184 5.29 -17.52 -25.59
C GLU A 184 4.44 -16.74 -26.60
N ASN A 185 5.00 -16.41 -27.77
CA ASN A 185 4.21 -15.80 -28.84
C ASN A 185 3.31 -16.83 -29.51
N SER A 186 2.10 -16.41 -29.90
CA SER A 186 1.28 -17.21 -30.81
C SER A 186 1.66 -16.97 -32.28
N GLU A 187 1.07 -17.75 -33.18
CA GLU A 187 1.06 -17.48 -34.63
C GLU A 187 0.41 -16.12 -34.99
N THR A 188 -0.42 -15.58 -34.11
CA THR A 188 -1.15 -14.32 -34.32
C THR A 188 -0.36 -13.14 -33.75
N PRO A 189 0.01 -12.13 -34.56
CA PRO A 189 0.77 -10.98 -34.07
C PRO A 189 0.08 -10.26 -32.89
N GLY A 190 0.85 -9.97 -31.84
CA GLY A 190 0.35 -9.34 -30.61
C GLY A 190 -0.50 -10.22 -29.69
N HIS A 191 -0.59 -11.53 -29.94
CA HIS A 191 -1.17 -12.48 -28.99
C HIS A 191 -0.05 -13.29 -28.30
N TRP A 192 -0.02 -13.21 -26.97
CA TRP A 192 0.95 -13.84 -26.09
C TRP A 192 0.24 -14.80 -25.13
N PHE A 193 0.78 -16.00 -24.96
CA PHE A 193 0.30 -16.98 -23.98
C PHE A 193 1.20 -16.96 -22.75
N GLN A 194 0.60 -16.86 -21.56
CA GLN A 194 1.32 -17.03 -20.30
C GLN A 194 1.51 -18.53 -20.05
N VAL A 195 2.77 -19.00 -20.13
CA VAL A 195 3.16 -20.40 -19.96
C VAL A 195 3.17 -20.77 -18.48
N GLN A 196 3.83 -19.94 -17.66
CA GLN A 196 3.88 -20.07 -16.20
C GLN A 196 4.09 -18.71 -15.55
N PHE A 197 3.91 -18.68 -14.24
CA PHE A 197 4.27 -17.55 -13.38
C PHE A 197 4.80 -18.09 -12.04
N THR A 198 5.53 -17.27 -11.29
CA THR A 198 6.01 -17.63 -9.96
C THR A 198 5.75 -16.49 -8.98
N ASN A 199 5.33 -16.85 -7.77
CA ASN A 199 5.10 -15.92 -6.67
C ASN A 199 6.35 -15.74 -5.82
N GLU A 200 6.44 -14.63 -5.08
CA GLU A 200 7.43 -14.49 -4.01
C GLU A 200 7.24 -15.60 -2.96
N GLU A 201 8.34 -16.18 -2.51
CA GLU A 201 8.36 -17.14 -1.41
C GLU A 201 8.88 -16.46 -0.13
N GLY A 202 8.05 -16.50 0.92
CA GLY A 202 8.46 -16.14 2.27
C GLY A 202 9.25 -17.27 2.92
N GLN A 203 10.35 -16.94 3.58
CA GLN A 203 11.23 -17.89 4.26
C GLN A 203 11.38 -17.50 5.73
N GLU A 204 10.69 -18.25 6.58
CA GLU A 204 10.77 -18.20 8.05
C GLU A 204 12.23 -18.12 8.58
N PRO A 205 13.24 -18.89 8.09
CA PRO A 205 14.60 -18.81 8.62
C PRO A 205 15.42 -17.58 8.17
N THR A 206 14.99 -16.83 7.16
CA THR A 206 15.74 -15.67 6.61
C THR A 206 15.01 -14.34 6.76
N CYS A 207 13.86 -14.31 7.45
CA CYS A 207 12.96 -13.16 7.50
C CYS A 207 12.47 -12.67 6.12
N SER A 208 12.53 -13.48 5.04
CA SER A 208 12.00 -13.01 3.75
C SER A 208 10.47 -12.97 3.81
N LYS A 209 9.91 -11.83 3.44
CA LYS A 209 8.47 -11.60 3.32
C LYS A 209 8.07 -11.56 1.86
N THR A 210 6.79 -11.82 1.60
CA THR A 210 6.17 -11.56 0.30
C THR A 210 5.42 -10.23 0.32
N GLY A 211 5.07 -9.71 -0.85
CA GLY A 211 4.38 -8.44 -1.02
C GLY A 211 2.91 -8.43 -0.55
N ASP A 212 2.16 -7.48 -1.12
CA ASP A 212 0.74 -7.22 -0.81
C ASP A 212 -0.24 -7.86 -1.83
N GLY A 213 0.22 -8.79 -2.67
CA GLY A 213 -0.56 -9.44 -3.71
C GLY A 213 -0.50 -8.76 -5.07
N THR A 214 -0.15 -7.47 -5.13
CA THR A 214 0.02 -6.70 -6.39
C THR A 214 1.41 -6.09 -6.51
N VAL A 215 2.04 -5.67 -5.42
CA VAL A 215 3.38 -5.07 -5.41
C VAL A 215 4.34 -5.97 -4.63
N PRO A 216 5.47 -6.39 -5.22
CA PRO A 216 6.40 -7.30 -4.56
C PRO A 216 7.11 -6.64 -3.38
N TYR A 217 7.50 -7.45 -2.39
CA TYR A 217 8.13 -6.96 -1.16
C TYR A 217 9.43 -6.20 -1.41
N HIS A 218 10.21 -6.57 -2.43
CA HIS A 218 11.40 -5.82 -2.85
C HIS A 218 11.07 -4.33 -3.16
N SER A 219 9.95 -4.08 -3.82
CA SER A 219 9.50 -2.73 -4.19
C SER A 219 8.90 -1.97 -3.01
N LEU A 220 8.05 -2.62 -2.20
CA LEU A 220 7.45 -2.02 -1.00
C LEU A 220 8.51 -1.64 0.04
N SER A 221 9.42 -2.57 0.33
CA SER A 221 10.43 -2.44 1.38
C SER A 221 11.57 -1.45 1.06
N TRP A 222 11.60 -0.87 -0.14
CA TRP A 222 12.52 0.24 -0.47
C TRP A 222 12.40 1.40 0.52
N ALA A 223 11.21 1.65 1.09
CA ALA A 223 10.99 2.66 2.12
C ALA A 223 11.88 2.49 3.37
N HIS A 224 12.39 1.29 3.66
CA HIS A 224 13.33 1.08 4.75
C HIS A 224 14.66 1.82 4.57
N THR A 225 15.00 2.23 3.34
CA THR A 225 16.14 3.13 3.08
C THR A 225 15.96 4.50 3.74
N TRP A 226 14.71 4.97 3.92
CA TRP A 226 14.36 6.27 4.49
C TRP A 226 14.49 6.32 6.03
N LEU A 227 14.66 5.17 6.69
CA LEU A 227 14.86 5.07 8.15
C LEU A 227 16.30 5.38 8.56
N GLY A 228 17.25 5.35 7.62
CA GLY A 228 18.65 5.69 7.85
C GLY A 228 19.64 4.86 7.02
N SER A 229 20.89 5.31 7.02
CA SER A 229 22.01 4.59 6.41
C SER A 229 22.29 3.26 7.13
N LYS A 230 23.06 2.38 6.48
CA LYS A 230 23.62 1.18 7.10
C LYS A 230 24.29 1.53 8.44
N GLY A 231 24.02 0.73 9.47
CA GLY A 231 24.44 0.96 10.86
C GLY A 231 23.50 1.83 11.70
N SER A 232 22.46 2.44 11.12
CA SER A 232 21.49 3.24 11.89
C SER A 232 20.66 2.38 12.84
N SER A 233 20.41 2.89 14.05
CA SER A 233 19.49 2.26 15.00
C SER A 233 18.05 2.68 14.71
N VAL A 234 17.16 1.71 14.63
CA VAL A 234 15.72 1.89 14.37
C VAL A 234 14.93 1.33 15.55
N ARG A 235 13.87 2.04 15.97
CA ARG A 235 12.90 1.53 16.95
C ARG A 235 11.92 0.64 16.23
N VAL A 236 11.80 -0.62 16.67
CA VAL A 236 10.84 -1.57 16.10
C VAL A 236 9.81 -1.91 17.18
N THR A 237 8.54 -1.73 16.85
CA THR A 237 7.40 -2.07 17.73
C THR A 237 6.49 -3.01 16.95
N GLN A 238 6.09 -4.14 17.52
CA GLN A 238 5.09 -5.01 16.91
C GLN A 238 3.86 -5.06 17.80
N THR A 239 2.69 -4.75 17.24
CA THR A 239 1.40 -4.83 17.94
C THR A 239 0.50 -5.85 17.25
N PRO A 240 -0.53 -6.38 17.93
CA PRO A 240 -1.62 -7.06 17.25
C PRO A 240 -2.34 -6.11 16.27
N GLN A 241 -3.01 -6.67 15.27
CA GLN A 241 -3.98 -5.95 14.45
C GLN A 241 -5.32 -5.75 15.16
N SER A 242 -5.62 -6.51 16.23
CA SER A 242 -6.87 -6.42 17.00
C SER A 242 -7.24 -5.00 17.39
N VAL A 243 -8.55 -4.71 17.41
CA VAL A 243 -9.12 -3.37 17.66
C VAL A 243 -8.54 -2.72 18.93
N TYR A 244 -8.44 -3.52 20.00
CA TYR A 244 -7.78 -3.19 21.25
C TYR A 244 -6.49 -3.99 21.44
N PHE A 245 -5.50 -3.36 22.08
CA PHE A 245 -4.36 -4.02 22.70
C PHE A 245 -3.79 -3.16 23.85
N SER A 246 -3.17 -3.82 24.83
CA SER A 246 -2.46 -3.21 25.96
C SER A 246 -0.93 -3.39 25.80
N ALA A 247 -0.15 -2.83 26.73
CA ALA A 247 1.32 -2.92 26.70
C ALA A 247 1.87 -4.36 26.82
N GLU A 248 1.08 -5.29 27.36
CA GLU A 248 1.46 -6.71 27.53
C GLU A 248 1.51 -7.46 26.19
N ASN A 249 0.74 -7.00 25.20
CA ASN A 249 0.66 -7.61 23.86
C ASN A 249 1.71 -7.07 22.87
N ILE A 250 2.66 -6.23 23.33
CA ILE A 250 3.54 -5.45 22.46
C ILE A 250 5.00 -5.83 22.66
N THR A 251 5.67 -6.21 21.58
CA THR A 251 7.13 -6.35 21.55
C THR A 251 7.76 -5.03 21.11
N ARG A 252 8.73 -4.53 21.87
CA ARG A 252 9.51 -3.31 21.56
C ARG A 252 10.99 -3.64 21.58
N VAL A 253 11.65 -3.53 20.43
CA VAL A 253 13.09 -3.80 20.29
C VAL A 253 13.80 -2.62 19.62
N ARG A 254 15.10 -2.48 19.88
CA ARG A 254 15.98 -1.66 19.07
C ARG A 254 16.76 -2.57 18.12
N ALA A 255 16.77 -2.21 16.85
CA ALA A 255 17.47 -2.94 15.82
C ALA A 255 18.50 -2.05 15.11
N VAL A 256 19.46 -2.68 14.43
CA VAL A 256 20.46 -2.03 13.59
C VAL A 256 20.22 -2.46 12.14
N ARG A 257 20.17 -1.49 11.22
CA ARG A 257 19.96 -1.74 9.79
C ARG A 257 21.24 -2.16 9.09
N HIS A 258 21.25 -3.31 8.42
CA HIS A 258 22.42 -3.83 7.68
C HIS A 258 22.37 -3.58 6.18
N ALA A 259 21.18 -3.72 5.58
CA ALA A 259 20.91 -3.47 4.17
C ALA A 259 22.00 -4.00 3.22
N SER A 260 22.38 -5.27 3.36
CA SER A 260 23.43 -5.91 2.56
C SER A 260 22.86 -6.58 1.31
N ASN A 261 21.84 -7.43 1.49
CA ASN A 261 21.16 -8.12 0.38
C ASN A 261 19.73 -7.61 0.17
N HIS A 262 19.03 -7.22 1.25
CA HIS A 262 17.64 -6.75 1.23
C HIS A 262 17.51 -5.36 1.89
N HIS A 263 16.54 -4.55 1.45
CA HIS A 263 16.36 -3.18 1.96
C HIS A 263 15.95 -3.12 3.45
N ALA A 264 15.17 -4.12 3.88
CA ALA A 264 14.64 -4.29 5.24
C ALA A 264 15.43 -5.32 6.09
N GLU A 265 16.75 -5.37 5.95
CA GLU A 265 17.60 -6.28 6.73
C GLU A 265 18.04 -5.66 8.07
N TYR A 266 17.74 -6.35 9.18
CA TYR A 266 17.97 -5.88 10.54
C TYR A 266 18.49 -6.97 11.49
N SER A 267 19.33 -6.58 12.46
CA SER A 267 19.65 -7.41 13.64
C SER A 267 19.29 -6.70 14.94
N LEU A 268 19.07 -7.45 16.01
CA LEU A 268 18.90 -6.90 17.36
C LEU A 268 20.19 -6.21 17.84
N LEU A 269 20.04 -5.18 18.69
CA LEU A 269 21.18 -4.39 19.17
C LEU A 269 22.09 -5.16 20.16
N ASN A 270 21.54 -6.19 20.82
CA ASN A 270 22.23 -6.99 21.85
C ASN A 270 22.72 -8.37 21.36
N GLY A 271 22.57 -8.69 20.08
CA GLY A 271 23.02 -9.97 19.52
C GLY A 271 22.82 -10.06 18.01
N LYS A 272 23.64 -10.89 17.33
CA LYS A 272 23.57 -11.12 15.87
C LYS A 272 22.31 -11.90 15.42
N LEU A 273 21.28 -11.96 16.25
CA LEU A 273 20.02 -12.63 15.94
C LEU A 273 19.15 -11.72 15.04
N PRO A 274 18.41 -12.30 14.08
CA PRO A 274 17.42 -11.57 13.30
C PRO A 274 16.29 -11.05 14.20
N ILE A 275 15.45 -10.15 13.67
CA ILE A 275 14.26 -9.67 14.40
C ILE A 275 13.18 -10.76 14.51
N CYS A 276 13.06 -11.64 13.51
CA CYS A 276 12.05 -12.69 13.51
C CYS A 276 12.41 -13.77 14.53
N GLU A 277 11.42 -14.15 15.34
CA GLU A 277 11.46 -15.39 16.09
C GLU A 277 11.39 -16.54 15.07
N ALA A 278 12.30 -17.51 15.16
CA ALA A 278 12.18 -18.74 14.37
C ALA A 278 11.06 -19.57 15.00
N ASP A 279 10.00 -19.84 14.24
CA ASP A 279 8.83 -20.55 14.74
C ASP A 279 9.14 -22.05 14.89
N ASP A 280 9.56 -22.47 16.09
CA ASP A 280 9.70 -23.88 16.51
C ASP A 280 8.29 -24.52 16.65
N GLY A 281 7.51 -24.51 15.56
CA GLY A 281 6.05 -24.65 15.59
C GLY A 281 5.47 -25.35 14.36
N SER A 282 5.79 -26.63 14.15
CA SER A 282 5.19 -27.42 13.06
C SER A 282 3.66 -27.52 13.19
N SER A 283 2.92 -26.74 12.41
CA SER A 283 1.47 -26.88 12.25
C SER A 283 1.08 -26.87 10.77
N SER A 284 1.31 -28.00 10.09
CA SER A 284 0.76 -28.20 8.75
C SER A 284 -0.75 -28.39 8.84
N PHE A 285 -1.51 -27.50 8.22
CA PHE A 285 -2.90 -27.77 7.87
C PHE A 285 -3.22 -27.21 6.49
N SER A 286 -3.42 -28.14 5.54
CA SER A 286 -4.04 -27.86 4.25
C SER A 286 -5.52 -27.60 4.46
N GLY A 287 -6.03 -26.47 3.98
CA GLY A 287 -7.43 -26.07 4.11
C GLY A 287 -7.84 -25.16 2.96
N THR A 288 -8.87 -25.55 2.22
CA THR A 288 -9.36 -24.87 1.03
C THR A 288 -9.87 -23.45 1.34
N ALA A 289 -9.49 -22.48 0.50
CA ALA A 289 -9.92 -21.09 0.63
C ALA A 289 -11.44 -20.94 0.42
N GLY A 290 -12.18 -20.84 1.52
CA GLY A 290 -13.62 -20.53 1.53
C GLY A 290 -13.89 -19.10 2.00
N PHE A 291 -15.08 -18.60 1.67
CA PHE A 291 -15.60 -17.25 1.96
C PHE A 291 -15.44 -16.76 3.43
N PHE A 292 -15.30 -17.68 4.40
CA PHE A 292 -15.11 -17.37 5.83
C PHE A 292 -13.65 -17.42 6.32
N ALA A 293 -12.67 -17.67 5.46
CA ALA A 293 -11.27 -17.84 5.87
C ALA A 293 -10.68 -16.60 6.59
N GLY A 294 -11.09 -15.39 6.19
CA GLY A 294 -10.69 -14.14 6.85
C GLY A 294 -11.33 -13.89 8.22
N LEU A 295 -12.29 -14.72 8.66
CA LEU A 295 -12.95 -14.58 9.97
C LEU A 295 -12.37 -15.49 11.06
N PHE A 296 -11.62 -16.53 10.68
CA PHE A 296 -11.13 -17.59 11.58
C PHE A 296 -9.71 -18.07 11.24
N GLY A 297 -8.89 -17.23 10.60
CA GLY A 297 -7.47 -17.51 10.37
C GLY A 297 -6.66 -17.63 11.67
N PRO A 298 -5.47 -18.24 11.63
CA PRO A 298 -4.65 -18.45 12.83
C PRO A 298 -4.11 -17.14 13.41
N LEU A 299 -4.59 -16.78 14.60
CA LEU A 299 -4.32 -15.57 15.38
C LEU A 299 -2.84 -15.19 15.62
N ASN A 300 -1.88 -16.05 15.27
CA ASN A 300 -0.45 -15.79 15.45
C ASN A 300 0.17 -14.89 14.36
N ARG A 301 -0.50 -14.67 13.21
CA ARG A 301 0.03 -13.89 12.09
C ARG A 301 -0.54 -12.48 11.93
N ASP A 302 -1.57 -12.10 12.67
CA ASP A 302 -2.26 -10.81 12.50
C ASP A 302 -1.57 -9.67 13.29
N ARG A 303 -0.35 -9.28 12.88
CA ARG A 303 0.44 -8.23 13.52
C ARG A 303 0.65 -7.01 12.61
N ILE A 304 0.99 -5.87 13.23
CA ILE A 304 1.58 -4.71 12.54
C ILE A 304 2.98 -4.52 13.10
N THR A 305 3.98 -4.45 12.22
CA THR A 305 5.34 -4.07 12.59
C THR A 305 5.60 -2.62 12.19
N PHE A 306 5.90 -1.78 13.18
CA PHE A 306 6.28 -0.38 13.01
C PHE A 306 7.79 -0.23 13.14
N PHE A 307 8.43 0.25 12.09
CA PHE A 307 9.82 0.69 12.10
C PHE A 307 9.86 2.21 12.15
N GLU A 308 10.48 2.78 13.16
CA GLU A 308 10.48 4.22 13.39
C GLU A 308 11.91 4.76 13.58
N SER A 309 12.18 5.87 12.90
CA SER A 309 13.42 6.63 13.01
C SER A 309 13.09 8.12 13.07
N SER A 310 13.88 8.88 13.83
CA SER A 310 13.73 10.32 13.96
C SER A 310 15.09 10.98 13.99
N LYS A 311 15.31 11.97 13.13
CA LYS A 311 16.56 12.72 13.04
C LYS A 311 16.26 14.22 13.07
N GLU A 312 17.03 14.94 13.87
CA GLU A 312 17.02 16.40 13.86
C GLU A 312 17.93 16.90 12.73
N MET A 313 17.39 17.78 11.87
CA MET A 313 18.12 18.49 10.82
C MET A 313 17.69 19.95 10.85
N ASP A 314 18.65 20.88 10.94
CA ASP A 314 18.41 22.32 10.87
C ASP A 314 17.33 22.85 11.84
N GLY A 315 17.22 22.22 13.03
CA GLY A 315 16.21 22.54 14.05
C GLY A 315 14.81 21.95 13.80
N VAL A 316 14.62 21.21 12.71
CA VAL A 316 13.39 20.49 12.39
C VAL A 316 13.60 19.00 12.67
N THR A 317 12.66 18.39 13.42
CA THR A 317 12.66 16.94 13.60
C THR A 317 12.00 16.26 12.40
N GLN A 318 12.79 15.52 11.62
CA GLN A 318 12.28 14.64 10.58
C GLN A 318 11.96 13.26 11.18
N SER A 319 10.70 12.82 11.10
CA SER A 319 10.29 11.45 11.45
C SER A 319 10.06 10.60 10.19
N THR A 320 10.48 9.34 10.25
CA THR A 320 10.18 8.32 9.26
C THR A 320 9.54 7.14 9.97
N GLY A 321 8.35 6.71 9.51
CA GLY A 321 7.73 5.44 9.86
C GLY A 321 7.66 4.51 8.64
N VAL A 322 7.90 3.22 8.83
CA VAL A 322 7.51 2.16 7.87
C VAL A 322 6.64 1.17 8.61
N TRP A 323 5.46 0.88 8.05
CA TRP A 323 4.42 0.05 8.66
C TRP A 323 4.16 -1.15 7.77
N GLU A 324 4.41 -2.33 8.31
CA GLU A 324 4.16 -3.60 7.64
C GLU A 324 2.97 -4.26 8.29
N ILE A 325 1.91 -4.50 7.52
CA ILE A 325 0.66 -5.08 8.00
C ILE A 325 0.56 -6.50 7.44
N ASP A 326 0.72 -7.49 8.32
CA ASP A 326 0.77 -8.90 7.92
C ASP A 326 -0.59 -9.38 7.35
N GLY A 327 -0.57 -10.11 6.23
CA GLY A 327 -1.74 -10.75 5.63
C GLY A 327 -2.72 -9.84 4.88
N VAL A 328 -2.40 -8.55 4.70
CA VAL A 328 -3.32 -7.58 4.07
C VAL A 328 -3.02 -7.37 2.59
N GLY A 329 -4.02 -7.56 1.73
CA GLY A 329 -3.90 -7.33 0.29
C GLY A 329 -3.86 -5.84 -0.08
N HIS A 330 -3.19 -5.51 -1.19
CA HIS A 330 -2.96 -4.15 -1.70
C HIS A 330 -4.22 -3.27 -1.70
N ARG A 331 -5.34 -3.86 -2.12
CA ARG A 331 -6.64 -3.17 -2.27
C ARG A 331 -7.38 -3.03 -0.95
N ASP A 332 -7.04 -3.86 0.03
CA ASP A 332 -7.70 -3.96 1.33
C ASP A 332 -7.03 -3.09 2.40
N ILE A 333 -5.83 -2.54 2.16
CA ILE A 333 -5.11 -1.70 3.13
C ILE A 333 -5.98 -0.51 3.59
N LEU A 334 -6.68 0.15 2.65
CA LEU A 334 -7.50 1.32 2.97
C LEU A 334 -8.82 1.00 3.70
N SER A 335 -9.30 -0.25 3.63
CA SER A 335 -10.46 -0.75 4.38
C SER A 335 -10.06 -1.48 5.67
N ASN A 336 -8.77 -1.79 5.86
CA ASN A 336 -8.29 -2.51 7.04
C ASN A 336 -8.50 -1.69 8.34
N PRO A 337 -9.24 -2.21 9.34
CA PRO A 337 -9.53 -1.47 10.58
C PRO A 337 -8.28 -1.10 11.38
N ALA A 338 -7.24 -1.93 11.35
CA ALA A 338 -6.00 -1.70 12.07
C ALA A 338 -5.19 -0.55 11.43
N PHE A 339 -5.12 -0.48 10.10
CA PHE A 339 -4.58 0.69 9.40
C PHE A 339 -5.33 1.99 9.77
N LEU A 340 -6.66 1.98 9.68
CA LEU A 340 -7.49 3.16 9.95
C LEU A 340 -7.35 3.65 11.41
N ARG A 341 -7.25 2.73 12.37
CA ARG A 341 -6.98 3.03 13.78
C ARG A 341 -5.64 3.74 13.97
N GLU A 342 -4.57 3.24 13.36
CA GLU A 342 -3.23 3.82 13.50
C GLU A 342 -3.09 5.15 12.74
N LEU A 343 -3.65 5.25 11.53
CA LEU A 343 -3.72 6.51 10.77
C LEU A 343 -4.41 7.60 11.61
N ARG A 344 -5.54 7.28 12.24
CA ARG A 344 -6.24 8.19 13.16
C ARG A 344 -5.41 8.56 14.39
N ALA A 345 -4.63 7.62 14.93
CA ALA A 345 -3.74 7.86 16.06
C ALA A 345 -2.61 8.83 15.69
N GLU A 346 -1.94 8.64 14.55
CA GLU A 346 -0.88 9.55 14.07
C GLU A 346 -1.42 10.93 13.70
N LEU A 347 -2.50 11.04 12.92
CA LEU A 347 -3.05 12.33 12.50
C LEU A 347 -3.40 13.22 13.72
N ARG A 348 -3.96 12.61 14.78
CA ARG A 348 -4.20 13.30 16.06
C ARG A 348 -2.92 13.79 16.74
N HIS A 349 -1.78 13.14 16.55
CA HIS A 349 -0.50 13.59 17.11
C HIS A 349 0.15 14.68 16.24
N ILE A 350 0.15 14.49 14.92
CA ILE A 350 0.71 15.42 13.92
C ILE A 350 0.04 16.80 14.04
N PHE A 351 -1.30 16.87 14.06
CA PHE A 351 -2.01 18.14 14.24
C PHE A 351 -1.87 18.77 15.63
N ASN A 352 -1.38 18.02 16.63
CA ASN A 352 -1.00 18.52 17.94
C ASN A 352 0.50 18.87 18.04
N GLY A 353 1.21 18.97 16.91
CA GLY A 353 2.64 19.33 16.86
C GLY A 353 3.59 18.22 17.36
N LYS A 354 3.15 16.95 17.39
CA LYS A 354 3.96 15.81 17.80
C LYS A 354 4.31 14.93 16.60
N THR A 355 5.52 14.37 16.59
CA THR A 355 6.12 13.69 15.43
C THR A 355 5.78 12.21 15.28
N ASN A 356 5.27 11.54 16.33
CA ASN A 356 4.81 10.15 16.33
C ASN A 356 3.80 9.92 17.48
N SER A 357 2.84 9.02 17.28
CA SER A 357 1.96 8.52 18.35
C SER A 357 2.66 7.48 19.23
N ASP A 358 2.35 7.49 20.53
CA ASP A 358 2.74 6.37 21.41
C ASP A 358 1.91 5.13 21.06
N LYS A 359 2.60 4.00 20.88
CA LYS A 359 2.06 2.69 20.51
C LYS A 359 2.13 1.77 21.72
N SER A 360 1.61 2.21 22.87
CA SER A 360 1.61 1.48 24.15
C SER A 360 0.27 0.81 24.45
N SER A 361 -0.81 1.39 23.94
CA SER A 361 -2.16 0.85 24.01
C SER A 361 -3.05 1.50 22.95
N ARG A 362 -4.18 0.85 22.66
CA ARG A 362 -5.25 1.36 21.80
C ARG A 362 -6.62 1.10 22.44
N PRO A 363 -6.98 1.78 23.54
CA PRO A 363 -8.33 1.67 24.12
C PRO A 363 -9.39 2.12 23.09
N PRO A 364 -10.60 1.52 23.08
CA PRO A 364 -11.74 2.00 22.29
C PRO A 364 -11.98 3.51 22.47
N VAL A 365 -12.13 4.26 21.37
CA VAL A 365 -12.31 5.73 21.38
C VAL A 365 -13.58 6.18 20.64
N ILE A 366 -14.17 5.33 19.79
CA ILE A 366 -15.50 5.53 19.19
C ILE A 366 -16.35 4.28 19.33
N ASP A 367 -17.67 4.44 19.23
CA ASP A 367 -18.63 3.34 19.39
C ASP A 367 -18.34 2.17 18.42
N SER A 368 -17.85 2.41 17.21
CA SER A 368 -17.45 1.35 16.26
C SER A 368 -16.19 0.57 16.64
N ASP A 369 -15.44 1.01 17.67
CA ASP A 369 -14.35 0.23 18.26
C ASP A 369 -14.89 -0.81 19.28
N CYS A 370 -16.16 -0.69 19.67
CA CYS A 370 -16.88 -1.64 20.51
C CYS A 370 -17.71 -2.60 19.64
N TYR A 371 -17.73 -3.87 20.00
CA TYR A 371 -18.56 -4.90 19.33
C TYR A 371 -19.12 -5.90 20.35
N TRP A 372 -20.08 -6.71 19.94
CA TRP A 372 -20.71 -7.71 20.81
C TRP A 372 -19.94 -9.04 20.76
N ASN A 373 -19.45 -9.50 21.92
CA ASN A 373 -18.85 -10.82 22.01
C ASN A 373 -19.95 -11.88 22.15
N TYR A 374 -20.33 -12.51 21.04
CA TYR A 374 -21.36 -13.56 21.00
C TYR A 374 -21.05 -14.79 21.88
N ARG A 375 -19.77 -15.06 22.21
CA ARG A 375 -19.37 -16.18 23.08
C ARG A 375 -19.59 -15.87 24.56
N HIS A 376 -19.41 -14.62 24.97
CA HIS A 376 -19.53 -14.19 26.36
C HIS A 376 -20.82 -13.41 26.65
N ALA A 377 -21.63 -13.11 25.63
CA ALA A 377 -22.91 -12.40 25.70
C ALA A 377 -22.83 -11.02 26.41
N HIS A 378 -21.76 -10.28 26.13
CA HIS A 378 -21.60 -8.87 26.52
C HIS A 378 -20.77 -8.12 25.47
N CYS A 379 -20.74 -6.79 25.54
CA CYS A 379 -19.82 -5.99 24.72
C CYS A 379 -18.37 -6.33 25.05
N GLU A 380 -17.54 -6.50 24.03
CA GLU A 380 -16.10 -6.67 24.18
C GLU A 380 -15.49 -5.46 24.90
N PHE A 381 -14.44 -5.71 25.71
CA PHE A 381 -13.76 -4.68 26.50
C PHE A 381 -14.68 -3.96 27.51
N PRO A 382 -15.25 -4.68 28.52
CA PRO A 382 -16.26 -4.15 29.43
C PRO A 382 -15.80 -2.95 30.30
N GLU A 383 -14.48 -2.71 30.40
CA GLU A 383 -13.89 -1.53 31.05
C GLU A 383 -14.08 -0.23 30.25
N PHE A 384 -14.15 -0.33 28.92
CA PHE A 384 -14.23 0.81 27.98
C PHE A 384 -15.57 0.90 27.26
N CYS A 385 -16.20 -0.24 27.01
CA CYS A 385 -17.48 -0.35 26.29
C CYS A 385 -18.62 -0.72 27.26
N GLU A 386 -19.82 -0.26 26.95
CA GLU A 386 -21.07 -0.61 27.62
C GLU A 386 -22.15 -0.95 26.59
N TYR A 387 -23.09 -1.83 26.96
CA TYR A 387 -24.28 -2.07 26.16
C TYR A 387 -25.29 -0.94 26.42
N ARG A 388 -25.54 -0.13 25.40
CA ARG A 388 -26.44 1.04 25.45
C ARG A 388 -27.21 1.13 24.13
N TYR A 389 -28.33 0.41 24.04
CA TYR A 389 -29.24 0.45 22.90
C TYR A 389 -29.74 1.87 22.60
N VAL A 390 -29.78 2.22 21.31
CA VAL A 390 -30.40 3.43 20.76
C VAL A 390 -31.45 3.01 19.73
N PHE A 391 -32.58 3.71 19.69
CA PHE A 391 -33.64 3.41 18.73
C PHE A 391 -33.12 3.50 17.29
N GLY A 392 -33.22 2.38 16.57
CA GLY A 392 -32.66 2.23 15.22
C GLY A 392 -31.48 1.24 15.14
N ASP A 393 -30.90 0.81 16.28
CA ASP A 393 -29.92 -0.28 16.29
C ASP A 393 -30.59 -1.59 15.82
N MET A 394 -29.99 -2.22 14.81
CA MET A 394 -30.42 -3.49 14.22
C MET A 394 -29.51 -4.67 14.58
N THR A 395 -28.32 -4.42 15.12
CA THR A 395 -27.38 -5.45 15.59
C THR A 395 -26.92 -5.20 17.03
N PHE A 396 -26.46 -6.25 17.71
CA PHE A 396 -25.89 -6.09 19.06
C PHE A 396 -24.61 -5.26 19.05
N ASP A 397 -23.80 -5.33 17.98
CA ASP A 397 -22.60 -4.50 17.82
C ASP A 397 -22.95 -3.01 17.82
N GLN A 398 -24.02 -2.61 17.11
CA GLN A 398 -24.49 -1.22 17.11
C GLN A 398 -24.94 -0.74 18.49
N SER A 399 -25.41 -1.67 19.35
CA SER A 399 -25.77 -1.37 20.74
C SER A 399 -24.56 -1.31 21.69
N CYS A 400 -23.37 -1.75 21.27
CA CYS A 400 -22.14 -1.61 22.04
C CYS A 400 -21.50 -0.25 21.76
N ARG A 401 -21.30 0.54 22.83
CA ARG A 401 -20.86 1.93 22.73
C ARG A 401 -19.79 2.25 23.76
N VAL A 402 -18.97 3.27 23.51
CA VAL A 402 -17.95 3.68 24.46
C VAL A 402 -18.62 4.30 25.70
N ARG A 403 -18.12 3.92 26.88
CA ARG A 403 -18.53 4.48 28.17
C ARG A 403 -18.29 5.98 28.20
N LEU A 404 -19.27 6.71 28.72
CA LEU A 404 -19.11 8.14 28.96
C LEU A 404 -18.05 8.36 30.05
N LYS A 405 -17.24 9.42 29.93
CA LYS A 405 -16.11 9.69 30.85
C LYS A 405 -16.47 9.80 32.34
N GLY A 406 -17.75 9.89 32.69
CA GLY A 406 -18.25 9.86 34.07
C GLY A 406 -18.49 8.47 34.68
N THR A 407 -18.41 7.38 33.89
CA THR A 407 -18.69 6.00 34.31
C THR A 407 -17.55 5.01 34.04
N LEU A 408 -16.34 5.52 33.77
CA LEU A 408 -15.13 4.70 33.75
C LEU A 408 -14.73 4.31 35.18
N PRO A 409 -14.53 3.01 35.49
CA PRO A 409 -13.89 2.61 36.73
C PRO A 409 -12.50 3.26 36.85
N ALA A 410 -12.09 3.63 38.06
CA ALA A 410 -10.71 4.03 38.29
C ALA A 410 -9.77 2.86 37.89
N PRO A 411 -8.67 3.12 37.17
CA PRO A 411 -7.77 2.05 36.77
C PRO A 411 -7.24 1.31 38.00
N PRO A 412 -7.14 -0.03 37.97
CA PRO A 412 -6.57 -0.79 39.08
C PRO A 412 -5.17 -0.29 39.38
N ALA A 413 -4.86 -0.08 40.66
CA ALA A 413 -3.57 0.41 41.10
C ALA A 413 -2.50 -0.67 40.94
N HIS A 414 -1.94 -0.80 39.74
CA HIS A 414 -0.78 -1.64 39.48
C HIS A 414 0.43 -1.07 40.21
N THR A 415 0.75 -1.65 41.37
CA THR A 415 2.00 -1.42 42.08
C THR A 415 3.17 -2.00 41.31
N SER A 416 3.72 -1.23 40.37
CA SER A 416 5.06 -1.47 39.84
C SER A 416 6.10 -1.00 40.86
N PRO A 417 7.03 -1.85 41.32
CA PRO A 417 8.16 -1.40 42.13
C PRO A 417 9.21 -0.77 41.22
N PHE A 418 9.16 0.55 41.04
CA PHE A 418 10.26 1.29 40.43
C PHE A 418 10.86 2.30 41.42
N LEU A 419 12.17 2.16 41.64
CA LEU A 419 12.98 3.07 42.43
C LEU A 419 12.94 4.47 41.80
N GLY A 420 12.68 5.47 42.63
CA GLY A 420 12.16 6.76 42.16
C GLY A 420 13.22 7.73 41.62
N VAL A 421 12.72 8.71 40.86
CA VAL A 421 13.25 10.07 40.82
C VAL A 421 12.06 11.02 40.91
N SER A 422 12.05 11.89 41.91
CA SER A 422 10.98 12.88 42.10
C SER A 422 11.04 13.97 41.02
N ALA A 423 9.92 14.26 40.37
CA ALA A 423 9.75 15.43 39.52
C ALA A 423 8.69 16.35 40.12
N SER A 424 9.10 17.55 40.56
CA SER A 424 8.21 18.59 41.07
C SER A 424 7.39 19.21 39.94
N SER A 425 6.09 19.38 40.19
CA SER A 425 5.18 20.13 39.32
C SER A 425 5.36 21.64 39.48
N PRO A 426 5.17 22.40 38.39
CA PRO A 426 4.60 23.73 38.47
C PRO A 426 3.22 23.77 37.78
N SER A 427 2.24 24.35 38.47
CA SER A 427 0.92 24.66 37.94
C SER A 427 0.99 25.68 36.81
N LYS A 428 0.11 25.56 35.81
CA LYS A 428 -0.32 26.67 34.94
C LYS A 428 -1.78 26.53 34.54
N GLU A 429 -2.43 27.69 34.43
CA GLU A 429 -3.87 27.84 34.34
C GLU A 429 -4.45 27.45 32.98
N SER A 430 -5.74 27.09 32.99
CA SER A 430 -6.57 26.93 31.80
C SER A 430 -6.85 28.29 31.14
N VAL A 431 -6.35 28.50 29.93
CA VAL A 431 -6.80 29.60 29.07
C VAL A 431 -7.95 29.10 28.19
N GLU A 432 -9.15 29.64 28.44
CA GLU A 432 -10.37 29.33 27.71
C GLU A 432 -10.45 30.21 26.45
N LEU A 433 -10.18 29.64 25.26
CA LEU A 433 -10.31 30.38 23.99
C LEU A 433 -11.71 30.19 23.39
N SER A 434 -12.56 31.18 23.59
CA SER A 434 -13.84 31.31 22.89
C SER A 434 -13.59 31.73 21.43
N PHE A 435 -14.02 30.91 20.47
CA PHE A 435 -14.13 31.31 19.07
C PHE A 435 -15.58 31.68 18.74
N THR A 436 -15.87 32.98 18.66
CA THR A 436 -17.16 33.50 18.18
C THR A 436 -16.96 34.45 16.99
N GLY A 437 -17.56 34.08 15.85
CA GLY A 437 -17.74 34.93 14.67
C GLY A 437 -16.77 34.67 13.50
N PRO A 438 -17.18 34.97 12.24
CA PRO A 438 -18.52 34.77 11.70
C PRO A 438 -18.53 34.02 10.35
N TYR A 439 -19.70 33.45 10.04
CA TYR A 439 -20.20 32.89 8.78
C TYR A 439 -19.40 33.10 7.47
N CYS A 440 -19.30 32.02 6.70
CA CYS A 440 -19.96 31.96 5.38
C CYS A 440 -20.32 30.52 4.98
N SER A 441 -21.60 30.18 5.13
CA SER A 441 -22.21 28.97 4.58
C SER A 441 -23.17 29.38 3.46
N ALA A 442 -22.94 28.92 2.24
CA ALA A 442 -23.90 29.06 1.14
C ALA A 442 -23.83 27.82 0.23
N PRO A 443 -24.96 27.15 -0.07
CA PRO A 443 -24.98 25.96 -0.91
C PRO A 443 -24.97 26.31 -2.40
N CYS A 444 -24.38 25.44 -3.23
CA CYS A 444 -24.47 25.56 -4.67
C CYS A 444 -25.91 25.27 -5.14
N MET A 445 -26.59 26.27 -5.71
CA MET A 445 -27.81 26.08 -6.50
C MET A 445 -27.47 26.00 -8.00
N PRO A 446 -28.17 25.17 -8.79
CA PRO A 446 -27.88 25.01 -10.21
C PRO A 446 -28.36 26.20 -11.06
N ILE A 447 -27.43 26.69 -11.88
CA ILE A 447 -27.57 27.48 -13.12
C ILE A 447 -28.69 27.03 -14.09
N SER A 448 -29.87 27.65 -14.19
CA SER A 448 -30.80 27.39 -15.31
C SER A 448 -31.10 28.63 -16.17
N SER A 449 -30.80 28.51 -17.47
CA SER A 449 -31.16 29.44 -18.57
C SER A 449 -30.67 28.78 -19.89
N SER A 450 -31.46 28.31 -20.88
CA SER A 450 -32.37 29.04 -21.79
C SER A 450 -31.82 30.42 -22.20
N SER A 451 -31.55 30.80 -23.45
CA SER A 451 -32.02 30.39 -24.81
C SER A 451 -30.98 30.87 -25.87
N GLN A 452 -30.95 30.52 -27.17
CA GLN A 452 -31.82 29.69 -28.04
C GLN A 452 -31.09 29.27 -29.36
N ASP A 453 -31.73 28.39 -30.13
CA ASP A 453 -31.75 28.23 -31.60
C ASP A 453 -30.51 28.53 -32.48
N ILE A 454 -29.94 27.47 -33.09
CA ILE A 454 -29.92 27.34 -34.56
C ILE A 454 -30.33 25.91 -34.95
N THR A 455 -31.32 25.79 -35.81
CA THR A 455 -31.82 24.52 -36.39
C THR A 455 -30.96 24.00 -37.54
N MET A 456 -30.76 22.68 -37.62
CA MET A 456 -30.99 21.94 -38.88
C MET A 456 -31.36 20.47 -38.64
N SER A 457 -32.27 19.98 -39.47
CA SER A 457 -32.74 18.60 -39.61
C SER A 457 -31.63 17.65 -40.14
N SER A 458 -31.74 16.31 -40.15
CA SER A 458 -32.94 15.50 -40.38
C SER A 458 -32.81 14.00 -40.00
N SER A 459 -33.88 13.45 -39.42
CA SER A 459 -34.45 12.11 -39.63
C SER A 459 -33.57 10.86 -39.81
N SER A 460 -33.79 9.87 -38.93
CA SER A 460 -34.40 8.59 -39.34
C SER A 460 -35.12 7.90 -38.17
N ASN A 461 -36.43 7.63 -38.34
CA ASN A 461 -37.21 6.79 -37.43
C ASN A 461 -36.95 5.31 -37.74
N PHE A 462 -37.02 4.44 -36.73
CA PHE A 462 -37.80 3.19 -36.86
C PHE A 462 -38.28 2.67 -35.50
N ASN A 463 -39.59 2.44 -35.38
CA ASN A 463 -40.27 1.83 -34.23
C ASN A 463 -40.63 0.36 -34.54
N GLY A 464 -40.81 -0.46 -33.51
CA GLY A 464 -41.26 -1.87 -33.59
C GLY A 464 -40.43 -2.77 -32.69
N LEU A 465 -40.71 -2.95 -31.39
CA LEU A 465 -41.96 -3.42 -30.77
C LEU A 465 -42.31 -4.86 -31.23
N GLY A 466 -41.93 -5.85 -30.42
CA GLY A 466 -42.16 -7.28 -30.64
C GLY A 466 -41.80 -8.11 -29.40
N SER A 467 -42.81 -8.42 -28.59
CA SER A 467 -42.70 -9.33 -27.43
C SER A 467 -42.87 -10.78 -27.86
N LEU A 468 -42.23 -11.74 -27.16
CA LEU A 468 -42.58 -13.16 -26.93
C LEU A 468 -41.37 -13.80 -26.20
N GLN A 469 -41.47 -14.09 -24.89
CA GLN A 469 -41.83 -15.37 -24.27
C GLN A 469 -40.76 -16.50 -24.33
N GLN A 470 -40.33 -16.93 -23.12
CA GLN A 470 -40.14 -18.30 -22.62
C GLN A 470 -40.48 -19.48 -23.57
N GLU A 471 -39.81 -20.64 -23.58
CA GLU A 471 -38.61 -21.12 -22.85
C GLU A 471 -37.99 -22.36 -23.63
N PRO A 472 -37.40 -23.43 -23.08
CA PRO A 472 -36.11 -23.96 -23.58
C PRO A 472 -36.19 -25.30 -24.36
N LEU A 473 -35.08 -25.75 -24.96
CA LEU A 473 -34.57 -27.12 -24.74
C LEU A 473 -33.11 -27.35 -25.22
N GLN A 474 -32.43 -28.22 -24.48
CA GLN A 474 -31.25 -29.06 -24.79
C GLN A 474 -30.76 -29.11 -26.26
N THR A 475 -29.51 -28.69 -26.51
CA THR A 475 -28.35 -29.61 -26.56
C THR A 475 -27.03 -28.83 -26.48
#